data_AF-A0A8K0ECV0-F1
#
_entry.id   AF-A0A8K0ECV0-F1
#
_cell.length_a   1.000
_cell.length_b   1.000
_cell.length_c   1.000
_cell.angle_alpha   90.00
_cell.angle_beta   90.00
_cell.angle_gamma   90.00
#
_symmetry.space_group_name_H-M   'P 1'
#
loop_
_entity.id
_entity.type
_entity.pdbx_description
1 polymer ?
#
loop_
_entity_poly.entity_id
_entity_poly.type
_entity_poly.pdbx_seq_one_letter_code
_entity_poly.pdbx_strand_id
1 'polypeptide(L)'
;MTCSKRLRQEFQLKLFGLDYDECQDFTSSPWFSSPVPFLVYRTVICLYQICTFATTKSLYGISAKSLIYLTEQGYILLTAHTIVGAVLCFVDFFGSRCRPTSSDDHPTFPDGDVPPTRSTEVLHESSRSLTLPWYCKGYWVLYNVACGIGLYITIAYWSLLAVDNGPHSVLTHAINCVVILIDVAVSSLPFRLLHFVYPSAFGLAYVIFTVIYWAAGGTDTLNRPWIYPVIDYGGNPAMAAGVAAGSVLVAIPLCHVILFGLALAREMLSGRLKRRSLSVKVGVQMDQRREEELA
;
A
#
# COMPACT_ATOMS: atom_id res chain seq x y z
N MET A 1 8.42 19.57 -11.73
CA MET A 1 8.29 20.05 -10.33
C MET A 1 9.56 19.76 -9.55
N THR A 2 10.05 20.71 -8.74
CA THR A 2 11.17 20.48 -7.81
C THR A 2 10.70 19.67 -6.58
N CYS A 3 11.56 18.80 -6.05
CA CYS A 3 11.24 17.89 -4.93
C CYS A 3 10.65 18.64 -3.71
N SER A 4 11.20 19.81 -3.38
CA SER A 4 10.73 20.65 -2.27
C SER A 4 9.28 21.15 -2.43
N LYS A 5 8.86 21.52 -3.66
CA LYS A 5 7.48 21.95 -3.92
C LYS A 5 6.48 20.80 -3.73
N ARG A 6 6.89 19.57 -4.06
CA ARG A 6 6.07 18.37 -3.88
C ARG A 6 5.92 18.00 -2.41
N LEU A 7 7.02 17.99 -1.65
CA LEU A 7 6.97 17.71 -0.21
C LEU A 7 6.07 18.71 0.55
N ARG A 8 6.07 19.99 0.15
CA ARG A 8 5.15 20.98 0.73
C ARG A 8 3.67 20.71 0.44
N GLN A 9 3.35 20.05 -0.68
CA GLN A 9 1.98 19.70 -1.01
C GLN A 9 1.44 18.59 -0.09
N GLU A 10 2.30 17.68 0.38
CA GLU A 10 1.92 16.55 1.25
C GLU A 10 1.35 16.98 2.60
N PHE A 11 1.65 18.20 3.07
CA PHE A 11 1.13 18.74 4.32
C PHE A 11 -0.24 19.43 4.15
N GLN A 12 -0.82 19.46 2.95
CA GLN A 12 -2.15 20.02 2.75
C GLN A 12 -3.19 19.11 3.42
N LEU A 13 -4.01 19.67 4.31
CA LEU A 13 -5.04 18.94 5.06
C LEU A 13 -6.02 18.16 4.16
N LYS A 14 -6.23 18.61 2.91
CA LYS A 14 -7.04 17.87 1.93
C LYS A 14 -6.51 16.46 1.63
N LEU A 15 -5.20 16.23 1.78
CA LEU A 15 -4.56 14.93 1.59
C LEU A 15 -4.78 13.98 2.76
N PHE A 16 -5.32 14.47 3.88
CA PHE A 16 -5.80 13.61 4.96
C PHE A 16 -6.93 12.69 4.47
N GLY A 17 -7.79 13.21 3.58
CA GLY A 17 -8.88 12.45 2.99
C GLY A 17 -8.42 11.26 2.15
N LEU A 18 -9.38 10.40 1.83
CA LEU A 18 -9.20 9.22 0.96
C LEU A 18 -9.64 9.50 -0.49
N ASP A 19 -9.75 10.76 -0.87
CA ASP A 19 -10.08 11.15 -2.24
C ASP A 19 -8.82 11.08 -3.10
N TYR A 20 -8.90 10.38 -4.23
CA TYR A 20 -7.82 10.16 -5.18
C TYR A 20 -8.42 10.00 -6.58
N ASP A 21 -7.82 10.65 -7.57
CA ASP A 21 -8.42 10.78 -8.90
C ASP A 21 -8.07 9.61 -9.83
N GLU A 22 -6.93 8.93 -9.58
CA GLU A 22 -6.39 7.89 -10.47
C GLU A 22 -6.63 6.47 -9.91
N CYS A 23 -7.86 5.95 -10.06
CA CYS A 23 -8.20 4.60 -9.56
C CYS A 23 -7.31 3.48 -10.13
N GLN A 24 -6.73 3.68 -11.32
CA GLN A 24 -5.83 2.70 -11.97
C GLN A 24 -4.53 2.47 -11.20
N ASP A 25 -4.11 3.39 -10.33
CA ASP A 25 -2.89 3.22 -9.52
C ASP A 25 -3.01 2.09 -8.50
N PHE A 26 -4.24 1.72 -8.13
CA PHE A 26 -4.50 0.66 -7.19
C PHE A 26 -4.24 -0.74 -7.76
N THR A 27 -4.25 -0.87 -9.09
CA THR A 27 -4.12 -2.14 -9.82
C THR A 27 -2.98 -2.12 -10.84
N SER A 28 -2.08 -1.13 -10.75
CA SER A 28 -0.98 -0.97 -11.70
C SER A 28 0.39 -0.84 -11.03
N SER A 29 1.40 -0.80 -11.89
CA SER A 29 2.80 -0.60 -11.53
C SER A 29 3.40 0.49 -12.41
N PRO A 30 4.25 1.38 -11.88
CA PRO A 30 4.89 2.40 -12.70
C PRO A 30 5.97 1.83 -13.63
N TRP A 31 6.33 0.55 -13.45
CA TRP A 31 7.39 -0.16 -14.19
C TRP A 31 6.89 -0.89 -15.42
N PHE A 32 5.61 -1.22 -15.48
CA PHE A 32 5.02 -2.03 -16.55
C PHE A 32 3.96 -1.23 -17.30
N SER A 33 4.01 -1.25 -18.64
CA SER A 33 2.97 -0.63 -19.48
C SER A 33 1.74 -1.51 -19.64
N SER A 34 1.88 -2.83 -19.46
CA SER A 34 0.76 -3.78 -19.53
C SER A 34 0.33 -4.21 -18.11
N PRO A 35 -0.96 -4.53 -17.91
CA PRO A 35 -1.47 -4.94 -16.59
C PRO A 35 -1.04 -6.36 -16.18
N VAL A 36 -0.68 -7.22 -17.15
CA VAL A 36 -0.41 -8.65 -16.92
C VAL A 36 0.77 -8.91 -15.96
N PRO A 37 1.97 -8.29 -16.11
CA PRO A 37 3.08 -8.55 -15.21
C PRO A 37 2.76 -8.19 -13.76
N PHE A 38 2.04 -7.09 -13.53
CA PHE A 38 1.66 -6.68 -12.19
C PHE A 38 0.59 -7.60 -11.57
N LEU A 39 -0.38 -8.06 -12.37
CA LEU A 39 -1.35 -9.07 -11.94
C LEU A 39 -0.65 -10.39 -11.53
N VAL A 40 0.32 -10.85 -12.31
CA VAL A 40 1.11 -12.05 -11.97
C VAL A 40 1.86 -11.84 -10.66
N TYR A 41 2.55 -10.70 -10.51
CA TYR A 41 3.23 -10.34 -9.26
C TYR A 41 2.28 -10.38 -8.04
N ARG A 42 1.12 -9.72 -8.12
CA ARG A 42 0.11 -9.70 -7.05
C ARG A 42 -0.40 -11.10 -6.72
N THR A 43 -0.60 -11.94 -7.73
CA THR A 43 -1.03 -13.33 -7.56
C THR A 43 0.04 -14.16 -6.84
N VAL A 44 1.30 -14.05 -7.26
CA VAL A 44 2.43 -14.77 -6.64
C VAL A 44 2.58 -14.38 -5.17
N ILE A 45 2.56 -13.08 -4.86
CA ILE A 45 2.68 -12.60 -3.47
C ILE A 45 1.48 -13.02 -2.61
N CYS A 46 0.26 -12.99 -3.17
CA CYS A 46 -0.94 -13.47 -2.49
C CYS A 46 -0.81 -14.97 -2.14
N LEU A 47 -0.46 -15.81 -3.12
CA LEU A 47 -0.26 -17.24 -2.91
C LEU A 47 0.85 -17.51 -1.89
N TYR A 48 1.98 -16.79 -1.99
CA TYR A 48 3.06 -16.87 -1.02
C TYR A 48 2.58 -16.59 0.41
N GLN A 49 1.82 -15.51 0.63
CA GLN A 49 1.32 -15.19 1.97
C GLN A 49 0.37 -16.25 2.51
N ILE A 50 -0.58 -16.73 1.69
CA ILE A 50 -1.54 -17.77 2.06
C ILE A 50 -0.80 -19.08 2.41
N CYS A 51 0.12 -19.52 1.55
CA CYS A 51 0.87 -20.75 1.75
C CYS A 51 1.76 -20.68 3.00
N THR A 52 2.45 -19.55 3.21
CA THR A 52 3.29 -19.38 4.41
C THR A 52 2.45 -19.32 5.68
N PHE A 53 1.28 -18.65 5.65
CA PHE A 53 0.36 -18.63 6.79
C PHE A 53 -0.14 -20.04 7.11
N ALA A 54 -0.64 -20.77 6.10
CA ALA A 54 -1.15 -22.13 6.27
C ALA A 54 -0.06 -23.09 6.77
N THR A 55 1.15 -23.01 6.21
CA THR A 55 2.30 -23.82 6.64
C THR A 55 2.68 -23.52 8.08
N THR A 56 2.73 -22.24 8.45
CA THR A 56 3.05 -21.83 9.82
C THR A 56 2.02 -22.38 10.81
N LYS A 57 0.72 -22.30 10.49
CA LYS A 57 -0.34 -22.86 11.34
C LYS A 57 -0.31 -24.39 11.40
N SER A 58 0.08 -25.05 10.31
CA SER A 58 0.25 -26.50 10.28
C SER A 58 1.41 -26.95 11.16
N LEU A 59 2.54 -26.25 11.13
CA LEU A 59 3.76 -26.63 11.88
C LEU A 59 3.72 -26.24 13.35
N TYR A 60 3.16 -25.06 13.69
CA TYR A 60 3.19 -24.51 15.05
C TYR A 60 1.83 -24.57 15.76
N GLY A 61 0.80 -25.09 15.09
CA GLY A 61 -0.55 -25.22 15.61
C GLY A 61 -1.38 -23.93 15.55
N ILE A 62 -2.67 -24.08 15.82
CA ILE A 62 -3.64 -22.99 15.91
C ILE A 62 -3.98 -22.78 17.38
N SER A 63 -3.70 -21.59 17.90
CA SER A 63 -4.07 -21.19 19.24
C SER A 63 -4.86 -19.89 19.20
N ALA A 64 -6.02 -19.84 19.85
CA ALA A 64 -6.79 -18.60 19.98
C ALA A 64 -5.98 -17.51 20.69
N LYS A 65 -5.11 -17.90 21.65
CA LYS A 65 -4.18 -16.98 22.32
C LYS A 65 -3.15 -16.39 21.36
N SER A 66 -2.88 -16.98 20.19
CA SER A 66 -1.95 -16.37 19.22
C SER A 66 -2.43 -15.01 18.70
N LEU A 67 -3.75 -14.79 18.65
CA LEU A 67 -4.36 -13.55 18.16
C LEU A 67 -4.10 -12.33 19.06
N ILE A 68 -3.66 -12.54 20.31
CA ILE A 68 -3.31 -11.43 21.20
C ILE A 68 -1.98 -10.80 20.81
N TYR A 69 -1.13 -11.50 20.05
CA TYR A 69 0.17 -10.99 19.63
C TYR A 69 0.04 -10.11 18.40
N LEU A 70 0.70 -8.95 18.44
CA LEU A 70 0.74 -8.01 17.34
C LEU A 70 1.37 -8.61 16.08
N THR A 71 2.38 -9.49 16.23
CA THR A 71 3.00 -10.21 15.09
C THR A 71 1.96 -10.99 14.30
N GLU A 72 1.06 -11.69 14.99
CA GLU A 72 0.00 -12.48 14.36
C GLU A 72 -1.01 -11.58 13.65
N GLN A 73 -1.45 -10.50 14.32
CA GLN A 73 -2.37 -9.52 13.71
C GLN A 73 -1.75 -8.84 12.49
N GLY A 74 -0.46 -8.50 12.55
CA GLY A 74 0.30 -7.94 11.42
C GLY A 74 0.38 -8.90 10.23
N TYR A 75 0.59 -10.19 10.49
CA TYR A 75 0.59 -11.20 9.44
C TYR A 75 -0.79 -11.32 8.77
N ILE A 76 -1.86 -11.34 9.57
CA ILE A 76 -3.25 -11.38 9.08
C ILE A 76 -3.55 -10.14 8.23
N LEU A 77 -3.19 -8.94 8.69
CA LEU A 77 -3.36 -7.69 7.94
C LEU A 77 -2.62 -7.71 6.60
N LEU A 78 -1.36 -8.17 6.61
CA LEU A 78 -0.57 -8.27 5.38
C LEU A 78 -1.16 -9.30 4.41
N THR A 79 -1.67 -10.42 4.90
CA THR A 79 -2.33 -11.45 4.08
C THR A 79 -3.65 -10.92 3.51
N ALA A 80 -4.45 -10.22 4.30
CA ALA A 80 -5.67 -9.57 3.83
C ALA A 80 -5.36 -8.52 2.74
N HIS A 81 -4.32 -7.71 2.92
CA HIS A 81 -3.84 -6.76 1.92
C HIS A 81 -3.49 -7.44 0.59
N THR A 82 -2.72 -8.53 0.62
CA THR A 82 -2.31 -9.20 -0.62
C THR A 82 -3.47 -9.91 -1.32
N ILE A 83 -4.44 -10.45 -0.57
CA ILE A 83 -5.68 -11.02 -1.12
C ILE A 83 -6.51 -9.92 -1.80
N VAL A 84 -6.83 -8.84 -1.09
CA VAL A 84 -7.65 -7.75 -1.65
C VAL A 84 -6.97 -7.13 -2.86
N GLY A 85 -5.65 -6.90 -2.81
CA GLY A 85 -4.88 -6.38 -3.94
C GLY A 85 -4.93 -7.29 -5.17
N ALA A 86 -4.81 -8.60 -4.99
CA ALA A 86 -4.94 -9.57 -6.09
C ALA A 86 -6.35 -9.56 -6.68
N VAL A 87 -7.39 -9.58 -5.82
CA VAL A 87 -8.80 -9.52 -6.26
C VAL A 87 -9.06 -8.26 -7.08
N LEU A 88 -8.61 -7.08 -6.61
CA LEU A 88 -8.78 -5.83 -7.34
C LEU A 88 -8.09 -5.87 -8.71
N CYS A 89 -6.87 -6.43 -8.80
CA CYS A 89 -6.19 -6.58 -10.10
C CYS A 89 -6.94 -7.52 -11.04
N PHE A 90 -7.54 -8.61 -10.55
CA PHE A 90 -8.37 -9.50 -11.36
C PHE A 90 -9.65 -8.80 -11.84
N VAL A 91 -10.35 -8.10 -10.95
CA VAL A 91 -11.57 -7.35 -11.30
C VAL A 91 -11.27 -6.31 -12.38
N ASP A 92 -10.18 -5.56 -12.24
CA ASP A 92 -9.75 -4.56 -13.21
C ASP A 92 -9.35 -5.19 -14.56
N PHE A 93 -8.58 -6.29 -14.53
CA PHE A 93 -8.13 -6.99 -15.73
C PHE A 93 -9.28 -7.60 -16.53
N PHE A 94 -10.21 -8.30 -15.87
CA PHE A 94 -11.37 -8.90 -16.54
C PHE A 94 -12.42 -7.85 -16.92
N GLY A 95 -12.65 -6.85 -16.06
CA GLY A 95 -13.57 -5.74 -16.34
C GLY A 95 -13.14 -4.93 -17.58
N SER A 96 -11.84 -4.70 -17.74
CA SER A 96 -11.28 -4.02 -18.92
C SER A 96 -11.49 -4.79 -20.23
N ARG A 97 -11.54 -6.13 -20.18
CA ARG A 97 -11.80 -6.99 -21.35
C ARG A 97 -13.28 -7.10 -21.70
N CYS A 98 -14.17 -6.94 -20.73
CA CYS A 98 -15.61 -6.99 -20.94
C CYS A 98 -16.20 -5.65 -21.43
N ARG A 99 -15.42 -4.56 -21.45
CA ARG A 99 -15.84 -3.31 -22.07
C ARG A 99 -15.80 -3.48 -23.59
N PRO A 100 -16.94 -3.43 -24.30
CA PRO A 100 -16.92 -3.43 -25.75
C PRO A 100 -16.11 -2.20 -26.19
N THR A 101 -15.09 -2.42 -27.02
CA THR A 101 -14.51 -1.37 -27.85
C THR A 101 -15.68 -0.69 -28.55
N SER A 102 -15.96 0.56 -28.22
CA SER A 102 -16.84 1.41 -29.01
C SER A 102 -16.19 1.60 -30.37
N SER A 103 -16.42 0.64 -31.26
CA SER A 103 -16.11 0.70 -32.67
C SER A 103 -17.23 1.48 -33.36
N ASP A 104 -17.33 2.78 -33.10
CA ASP A 104 -18.19 3.70 -33.84
C ASP A 104 -17.62 5.13 -33.76
N ASP A 105 -16.36 5.28 -34.19
CA ASP A 105 -15.82 6.55 -34.66
C ASP A 105 -15.63 6.44 -36.18
N HIS A 106 -16.73 6.27 -36.90
CA HIS A 106 -16.76 6.62 -38.31
C HIS A 106 -17.13 8.11 -38.37
N PRO A 107 -16.24 9.00 -38.84
CA PRO A 107 -16.63 10.39 -39.06
C PRO A 107 -17.60 10.41 -40.23
N THR A 108 -18.90 10.38 -39.95
CA THR A 108 -19.91 10.76 -40.95
C THR A 108 -19.93 12.28 -40.97
N PHE A 109 -19.34 12.86 -42.01
CA PHE A 109 -19.51 14.28 -42.29
C PHE A 109 -21.00 14.56 -42.52
N PRO A 110 -21.65 15.44 -41.73
CA PRO A 110 -22.97 15.91 -42.07
C PRO A 110 -22.83 16.97 -43.16
N ASP A 111 -23.25 16.65 -44.39
CA ASP A 111 -23.67 17.68 -45.33
C ASP A 111 -24.93 18.33 -44.75
N GLY A 112 -24.86 19.62 -44.42
CA GLY A 112 -26.03 20.42 -44.08
C GLY A 112 -25.79 21.45 -42.99
N ASP A 113 -25.99 22.72 -43.36
CA ASP A 113 -25.90 23.91 -42.52
C ASP A 113 -26.70 23.79 -41.21
N VAL A 114 -26.02 23.89 -40.06
CA VAL A 114 -26.65 24.01 -38.73
C VAL A 114 -25.99 25.17 -37.94
N PRO A 115 -26.75 26.03 -37.23
CA PRO A 115 -26.24 27.25 -36.61
C PRO A 115 -25.36 26.98 -35.37
N PRO A 116 -24.53 27.95 -34.92
CA PRO A 116 -23.49 27.72 -33.92
C PRO A 116 -24.06 27.83 -32.51
N THR A 117 -24.77 26.81 -32.03
CA THR A 117 -25.12 26.70 -30.61
C THR A 117 -25.10 25.25 -30.16
N ARG A 118 -23.92 24.59 -30.19
CA ARG A 118 -23.74 23.31 -29.48
C ARG A 118 -22.29 22.88 -29.21
N SER A 119 -21.35 23.80 -29.14
CA SER A 119 -19.95 23.49 -28.83
C SER A 119 -19.63 23.43 -27.34
N THR A 120 -20.57 23.82 -26.47
CA THR A 120 -20.37 23.88 -25.00
C THR A 120 -20.81 22.64 -24.23
N GLU A 121 -21.62 21.75 -24.83
CA GLU A 121 -22.09 20.53 -24.13
C GLU A 121 -21.09 19.35 -24.28
N VAL A 122 -20.36 19.26 -25.41
CA VAL A 122 -19.46 18.12 -25.68
C VAL A 122 -18.17 18.16 -24.85
N LEU A 123 -17.74 19.33 -24.39
CA LEU A 123 -16.58 19.46 -23.50
C LEU A 123 -16.90 19.16 -22.02
N HIS A 124 -18.17 19.02 -21.65
CA HIS A 124 -18.55 18.78 -20.26
C HIS A 124 -18.67 17.29 -19.90
N GLU A 125 -18.67 16.38 -20.87
CA GLU A 125 -18.82 14.95 -20.62
C GLU A 125 -17.48 14.23 -20.31
N SER A 126 -16.34 14.87 -20.60
CA SER A 126 -14.99 14.34 -20.32
C SER A 126 -14.51 14.53 -18.86
N SER A 127 -15.29 15.17 -18.00
CA SER A 127 -14.93 15.44 -16.60
C SER A 127 -15.92 14.82 -15.63
N ARG A 128 -16.18 13.51 -15.73
CA ARG A 128 -16.70 12.79 -14.56
C ARG A 128 -15.58 12.81 -13.51
N SER A 129 -15.73 13.63 -12.48
CA SER A 129 -14.96 13.50 -11.24
C SER A 129 -15.24 12.10 -10.67
N LEU A 130 -14.44 11.10 -11.07
CA LEU A 130 -14.57 9.75 -10.56
C LEU A 130 -14.11 9.77 -9.10
N THR A 131 -15.05 10.03 -8.20
CA THR A 131 -14.83 9.82 -6.77
C THR A 131 -14.37 8.38 -6.57
N LEU A 132 -13.22 8.19 -5.92
CA LEU A 132 -12.65 6.87 -5.68
C LEU A 132 -13.69 5.93 -5.04
N PRO A 133 -13.95 4.72 -5.59
CA PRO A 133 -14.91 3.79 -5.01
C PRO A 133 -14.60 3.46 -3.55
N TRP A 134 -15.64 3.24 -2.75
CA TRP A 134 -15.49 3.01 -1.30
C TRP A 134 -14.57 1.82 -0.96
N TYR A 135 -14.56 0.77 -1.78
CA TYR A 135 -13.73 -0.41 -1.56
C TYR A 135 -12.24 -0.12 -1.82
N CYS A 136 -11.92 0.78 -2.77
CA CYS A 136 -10.55 1.26 -2.96
C CYS A 136 -10.09 2.13 -1.79
N LYS A 137 -10.98 2.97 -1.24
CA LYS A 137 -10.72 3.73 -0.01
C LYS A 137 -10.41 2.80 1.17
N GLY A 138 -11.23 1.78 1.37
CA GLY A 138 -11.02 0.77 2.42
C GLY A 138 -9.72 -0.02 2.22
N TYR A 139 -9.43 -0.46 0.98
CA TYR A 139 -8.18 -1.12 0.65
C TYR A 139 -6.97 -0.22 0.89
N TRP A 140 -7.09 1.09 0.64
CA TRP A 140 -6.01 2.03 0.90
C TRP A 140 -5.68 2.14 2.39
N VAL A 141 -6.71 2.18 3.24
CA VAL A 141 -6.52 2.17 4.70
C VAL A 141 -5.84 0.86 5.12
N LEU A 142 -6.33 -0.29 4.61
CA LEU A 142 -5.73 -1.60 4.89
C LEU A 142 -4.25 -1.64 4.47
N TYR A 143 -3.91 -1.12 3.30
CA TYR A 143 -2.54 -1.03 2.81
C TYR A 143 -1.63 -0.22 3.74
N ASN A 144 -2.05 0.99 4.13
CA ASN A 144 -1.29 1.84 5.05
C ASN A 144 -1.10 1.16 6.42
N VAL A 145 -2.14 0.51 6.95
CA VAL A 145 -2.08 -0.22 8.21
C VAL A 145 -1.14 -1.42 8.10
N ALA A 146 -1.32 -2.29 7.10
CA ALA A 146 -0.52 -3.50 6.91
C ALA A 146 0.97 -3.18 6.74
N CYS A 147 1.32 -2.22 5.89
CA CYS A 147 2.71 -1.84 5.66
C CYS A 147 3.32 -1.14 6.90
N GLY A 148 2.61 -0.19 7.50
CA GLY A 148 3.11 0.56 8.65
C GLY A 148 3.32 -0.33 9.89
N ILE A 149 2.32 -1.16 10.22
CA ILE A 149 2.39 -2.09 11.35
C ILE A 149 3.41 -3.21 11.08
N GLY A 150 3.47 -3.74 9.85
CA GLY A 150 4.44 -4.76 9.49
C GLY A 150 5.90 -4.30 9.66
N LEU A 151 6.24 -3.10 9.18
CA LEU A 151 7.58 -2.53 9.39
C LEU A 151 7.87 -2.26 10.87
N TYR A 152 6.88 -1.73 11.60
CA TYR A 152 7.00 -1.51 13.05
C TYR A 152 7.27 -2.83 13.80
N ILE A 153 6.55 -3.91 13.51
CA ILE A 153 6.72 -5.22 14.14
C ILE A 153 8.15 -5.71 13.97
N THR A 154 8.72 -5.61 12.77
CA THR A 154 10.11 -5.97 12.50
C THR A 154 11.05 -5.16 13.41
N ILE A 155 10.96 -3.83 13.39
CA ILE A 155 11.87 -2.99 14.19
C ILE A 155 11.70 -3.26 15.69
N ALA A 156 10.45 -3.32 16.18
CA ALA A 156 10.14 -3.57 17.58
C ALA A 156 10.63 -4.95 18.04
N TYR A 157 10.52 -5.98 17.21
CA TYR A 157 11.04 -7.30 17.54
C TYR A 157 12.54 -7.26 17.81
N TRP A 158 13.35 -6.77 16.87
CA TRP A 158 14.81 -6.75 17.05
C TRP A 158 15.33 -5.72 18.04
N SER A 159 14.58 -4.64 18.31
CA SER A 159 14.99 -3.62 19.28
C SER A 159 14.55 -3.91 20.71
N LEU A 160 13.41 -4.59 20.91
CA LEU A 160 12.79 -4.75 22.23
C LEU A 160 12.64 -6.21 22.68
N LEU A 161 12.57 -7.17 21.75
CA LEU A 161 12.08 -8.52 22.05
C LEU A 161 12.94 -9.67 21.53
N ALA A 162 13.96 -9.45 20.69
CA ALA A 162 14.66 -10.54 20.02
C ALA A 162 15.24 -11.56 21.00
N VAL A 163 14.55 -12.68 21.13
CA VAL A 163 14.96 -13.83 21.94
C VAL A 163 15.56 -14.92 21.04
N ASP A 164 15.10 -15.02 19.80
CA ASP A 164 15.63 -15.94 18.79
C ASP A 164 15.78 -15.30 17.40
N ASN A 165 16.70 -15.84 16.62
CA ASN A 165 16.88 -15.54 15.19
C ASN A 165 16.63 -16.79 14.34
N GLY A 166 15.76 -17.68 14.83
CA GLY A 166 15.42 -18.93 14.14
C GLY A 166 14.65 -18.69 12.83
N PRO A 167 14.57 -19.71 11.95
CA PRO A 167 13.93 -19.56 10.64
C PRO A 167 12.50 -19.01 10.70
N HIS A 168 11.70 -19.43 11.68
CA HIS A 168 10.34 -18.95 11.88
C HIS A 168 10.28 -17.46 12.25
N SER A 169 11.19 -17.01 13.12
CA SER A 169 11.28 -15.61 13.54
C SER A 169 11.71 -14.70 12.38
N VAL A 170 12.73 -15.12 11.64
CA VAL A 170 13.17 -14.44 10.41
C VAL A 170 12.05 -14.37 9.38
N LEU A 171 11.30 -15.46 9.18
CA LEU A 171 10.19 -15.52 8.23
C LEU A 171 9.05 -14.57 8.63
N THR A 172 8.61 -14.63 9.88
CA THR A 172 7.43 -13.89 10.38
C THR A 172 7.69 -12.40 10.56
N HIS A 173 8.94 -11.98 10.74
CA HIS A 173 9.26 -10.56 10.97
C HIS A 173 10.11 -9.97 9.82
N ALA A 174 11.24 -10.58 9.43
CA ALA A 174 12.15 -9.98 8.45
C ALA A 174 11.67 -10.17 7.01
N ILE A 175 11.26 -11.38 6.62
CA ILE A 175 10.80 -11.65 5.25
C ILE A 175 9.49 -10.90 4.96
N ASN A 176 8.58 -10.81 5.92
CA ASN A 176 7.38 -9.97 5.80
C ASN A 176 7.71 -8.49 5.54
N CYS A 177 8.74 -7.95 6.20
CA CYS A 177 9.23 -6.60 5.93
C CYS A 177 9.76 -6.47 4.50
N VAL A 178 10.55 -7.44 4.03
CA VAL A 178 11.04 -7.45 2.64
C VAL A 178 9.88 -7.45 1.64
N VAL A 179 8.84 -8.25 1.87
CA VAL A 179 7.63 -8.27 1.03
C VAL A 179 6.97 -6.88 0.99
N ILE A 180 6.85 -6.21 2.14
CA ILE A 180 6.29 -4.85 2.23
C ILE A 180 7.14 -3.85 1.43
N LEU A 181 8.47 -3.87 1.60
CA LEU A 181 9.36 -2.94 0.90
C LEU A 181 9.30 -3.13 -0.63
N ILE A 182 9.26 -4.39 -1.08
CA ILE A 182 9.07 -4.72 -2.50
C ILE A 182 7.70 -4.24 -2.98
N ASP A 183 6.63 -4.44 -2.21
CA ASP A 183 5.27 -4.04 -2.61
C ASP A 183 5.15 -2.52 -2.77
N VAL A 184 5.70 -1.74 -1.83
CA VAL A 184 5.78 -0.28 -1.95
C VAL A 184 6.60 0.13 -3.17
N ALA A 185 7.73 -0.53 -3.44
CA ALA A 185 8.58 -0.20 -4.57
C ALA A 185 7.95 -0.56 -5.93
N VAL A 186 7.17 -1.64 -6.01
CA VAL A 186 6.64 -2.19 -7.27
C VAL A 186 5.24 -1.67 -7.62
N SER A 187 4.36 -1.48 -6.63
CA SER A 187 2.99 -1.00 -6.88
C SER A 187 2.98 0.48 -7.27
N SER A 188 1.93 0.96 -7.95
CA SER A 188 1.63 2.39 -8.12
C SER A 188 0.83 2.98 -6.95
N LEU A 189 0.44 2.17 -5.95
CA LEU A 189 -0.39 2.64 -4.83
C LEU A 189 0.17 3.93 -4.22
N PRO A 190 -0.67 4.97 -4.04
CA PRO A 190 -0.23 6.23 -3.47
C PRO A 190 0.07 6.05 -1.98
N PHE A 191 1.18 6.65 -1.52
CA PHE A 191 1.52 6.73 -0.10
C PHE A 191 1.49 8.22 0.28
N ARG A 192 0.55 8.63 1.13
CA ARG A 192 0.45 10.03 1.59
C ARG A 192 1.07 10.17 2.96
N LEU A 193 1.78 11.27 3.19
CA LEU A 193 2.44 11.49 4.48
C LEU A 193 1.43 11.51 5.65
N LEU A 194 0.31 12.20 5.48
CA LEU A 194 -0.73 12.35 6.53
C LEU A 194 -1.49 11.06 6.85
N HIS A 195 -1.36 10.01 6.05
CA HIS A 195 -2.01 8.71 6.29
C HIS A 195 -1.35 7.89 7.40
N PHE A 196 -0.31 8.42 8.06
CA PHE A 196 0.30 7.80 9.25
C PHE A 196 -0.72 7.57 10.38
N VAL A 197 -1.83 8.32 10.37
CA VAL A 197 -2.92 8.16 11.34
C VAL A 197 -3.58 6.79 11.30
N TYR A 198 -3.61 6.12 10.14
CA TYR A 198 -4.25 4.80 10.02
C TYR A 198 -3.49 3.71 10.77
N PRO A 199 -2.18 3.47 10.52
CA PRO A 199 -1.42 2.52 11.32
C PRO A 199 -1.32 2.96 12.80
N SER A 200 -1.26 4.26 13.09
CA SER A 200 -1.21 4.75 14.48
C SER A 200 -2.51 4.48 15.24
N ALA A 201 -3.67 4.64 14.60
CA ALA A 201 -4.98 4.32 15.17
C ALA A 201 -5.11 2.82 15.45
N PHE A 202 -4.60 1.96 14.54
CA PHE A 202 -4.53 0.52 14.78
C PHE A 202 -3.64 0.20 16.00
N GLY A 203 -2.45 0.81 16.08
CA GLY A 203 -1.56 0.66 17.23
C GLY A 203 -2.20 1.09 18.54
N LEU A 204 -2.93 2.21 18.54
CA LEU A 204 -3.68 2.68 19.70
C LEU A 204 -4.78 1.69 20.11
N ALA A 205 -5.56 1.17 19.15
CA ALA A 205 -6.57 0.17 19.42
C ALA A 205 -5.97 -1.10 20.02
N TYR A 206 -4.81 -1.54 19.52
CA TYR A 206 -4.08 -2.67 20.06
C TYR A 206 -3.61 -2.40 21.51
N VAL A 207 -3.03 -1.23 21.79
CA VAL A 207 -2.63 -0.84 23.16
C VAL A 207 -3.83 -0.85 24.10
N ILE A 208 -4.96 -0.23 23.72
CA ILE A 208 -6.20 -0.24 24.51
C ILE A 208 -6.64 -1.67 24.80
N PHE A 209 -6.64 -2.53 23.77
CA PHE A 209 -6.93 -3.95 23.93
C PHE A 209 -5.98 -4.60 24.95
N THR A 210 -4.66 -4.38 24.87
CA THR A 210 -3.71 -5.02 25.80
C THR A 210 -3.93 -4.58 27.25
N VAL A 211 -4.30 -3.32 27.49
CA VAL A 211 -4.61 -2.80 28.84
C VAL A 211 -5.87 -3.47 29.38
N ILE A 212 -6.94 -3.54 28.59
CA ILE A 212 -8.19 -4.19 28.99
C ILE A 212 -7.95 -5.69 29.24
N TYR A 213 -7.21 -6.35 28.34
CA TYR A 213 -6.88 -7.77 28.45
C TYR A 213 -6.11 -8.07 29.73
N TRP A 214 -5.10 -7.26 30.06
CA TRP A 214 -4.36 -7.37 31.31
C TRP A 214 -5.26 -7.13 32.54
N ALA A 215 -6.07 -6.06 32.54
CA ALA A 215 -6.95 -5.73 33.65
C ALA A 215 -8.01 -6.82 33.92
N ALA A 216 -8.38 -7.58 32.89
CA ALA A 216 -9.26 -8.74 33.00
C ALA A 216 -8.55 -10.04 33.47
N GLY A 217 -7.26 -9.98 33.83
CA GLY A 217 -6.46 -11.13 34.26
C GLY A 217 -5.87 -11.95 33.11
N GLY A 218 -5.78 -11.38 31.90
CA GLY A 218 -5.20 -12.02 30.73
C GLY A 218 -3.72 -12.36 30.91
N THR A 219 -3.28 -13.43 30.25
CA THR A 219 -1.90 -13.92 30.29
C THR A 219 -1.39 -14.24 28.90
N ASP A 220 -0.09 -14.37 28.73
CA ASP A 220 0.45 -14.92 27.49
C ASP A 220 0.20 -16.45 27.35
N THR A 221 0.83 -17.05 26.34
CA THR A 221 0.79 -18.49 26.06
C THR A 221 1.52 -19.34 27.11
N LEU A 222 2.40 -18.74 27.91
CA LEU A 222 3.13 -19.39 29.00
C LEU A 222 2.55 -19.06 30.39
N ASN A 223 1.35 -18.48 30.44
CA ASN A 223 0.66 -18.05 31.66
C ASN A 223 1.41 -16.97 32.46
N ARG A 224 2.23 -16.16 31.80
CA ARG A 224 2.86 -14.96 32.40
C ARG A 224 1.85 -13.80 32.37
N PRO A 225 1.88 -12.87 33.35
CA PRO A 225 0.84 -11.84 33.52
C PRO A 225 0.97 -10.65 32.54
N TRP A 226 1.68 -10.81 31.42
CA TRP A 226 1.87 -9.82 30.37
C TRP A 226 1.92 -10.52 29.00
N ILE A 227 1.51 -9.83 27.92
CA ILE A 227 1.66 -10.33 26.55
C ILE A 227 3.12 -10.24 26.10
N TYR A 228 3.74 -9.07 26.31
CA TYR A 228 5.17 -8.85 26.12
C TYR A 228 5.78 -8.30 27.40
N PRO A 229 6.99 -8.73 27.80
CA PRO A 229 7.64 -8.22 29.02
C PRO A 229 7.80 -6.70 29.04
N VAL A 230 7.97 -6.06 27.87
CA VAL A 230 8.12 -4.61 27.72
C VAL A 230 6.83 -3.81 27.90
N ILE A 231 5.68 -4.48 28.02
CA ILE A 231 4.39 -3.86 28.38
C ILE A 231 3.78 -4.55 29.60
N ASP A 232 4.62 -4.93 30.57
CA ASP A 232 4.16 -5.43 31.86
C ASP A 232 3.58 -4.29 32.73
N TYR A 233 2.26 -4.12 32.63
CA TYR A 233 1.50 -3.13 33.38
C TYR A 233 1.50 -3.38 34.89
N GLY A 234 1.69 -4.63 35.34
CA GLY A 234 1.67 -4.99 36.75
C GLY A 234 3.02 -4.82 37.43
N GLY A 235 4.10 -5.25 36.77
CA GLY A 235 5.45 -5.18 37.32
C GLY A 235 6.19 -3.87 37.03
N ASN A 236 5.99 -3.25 35.86
CA ASN A 236 6.65 -2.00 35.51
C ASN A 236 5.73 -1.06 34.69
N PRO A 237 4.71 -0.46 35.33
CA PRO A 237 3.70 0.36 34.66
C PRO A 237 4.28 1.59 33.95
N ALA A 238 5.34 2.19 34.49
CA ALA A 238 5.98 3.35 33.88
C ALA A 238 6.66 2.99 32.55
N MET A 239 7.39 1.88 32.51
CA MET A 239 8.02 1.38 31.27
C MET A 239 6.97 0.95 30.26
N ALA A 240 5.93 0.21 30.70
CA ALA A 240 4.84 -0.21 29.83
C ALA A 240 4.12 0.99 29.18
N ALA A 241 3.80 2.02 29.96
CA ALA A 241 3.19 3.25 29.45
C ALA A 241 4.12 3.99 28.48
N GLY A 242 5.41 4.08 28.80
CA GLY A 242 6.41 4.72 27.95
C GLY A 242 6.59 4.01 26.60
N VAL A 243 6.70 2.67 26.60
CA VAL A 243 6.78 1.86 25.38
C VAL A 243 5.50 2.00 24.57
N ALA A 244 4.33 1.86 25.18
CA ALA A 244 3.06 1.98 24.48
C ALA A 244 2.87 3.35 23.83
N ALA A 245 3.12 4.44 24.58
CA ALA A 245 3.01 5.80 24.05
C ALA A 245 4.07 6.08 22.97
N GLY A 246 5.32 5.67 23.19
CA GLY A 246 6.41 5.81 22.22
C GLY A 246 6.13 5.06 20.92
N SER A 247 5.56 3.85 21.01
CA SER A 247 5.18 3.08 19.82
C SER A 247 4.11 3.76 18.99
N VAL A 248 3.03 4.22 19.62
CA VAL A 248 1.87 4.83 18.92
C VAL A 248 2.20 6.23 18.39
N LEU A 249 2.88 7.06 19.18
CA LEU A 249 3.09 8.47 18.85
C LEU A 249 4.38 8.75 18.08
N VAL A 250 5.35 7.82 18.12
CA VAL A 250 6.68 8.03 17.52
C VAL A 250 7.05 6.91 16.56
N ALA A 251 7.17 5.67 17.05
CA ALA A 251 7.75 4.58 16.25
C ALA A 251 6.91 4.23 15.01
N ILE A 252 5.60 4.07 15.17
CA ILE A 252 4.68 3.77 14.05
C ILE A 252 4.65 4.92 13.03
N PRO A 253 4.48 6.20 13.43
CA PRO A 253 4.61 7.32 12.51
C PRO A 253 5.96 7.37 11.77
N LEU A 254 7.08 7.09 12.45
CA LEU A 254 8.39 7.05 11.80
C LEU A 254 8.48 5.92 10.76
N CYS A 255 7.92 4.74 11.04
CA CYS A 255 7.81 3.66 10.05
C CYS A 255 7.02 4.11 8.81
N HIS A 256 5.91 4.82 9.01
CA HIS A 256 5.13 5.40 7.92
C HIS A 256 5.93 6.41 7.09
N VAL A 257 6.72 7.27 7.74
CA VAL A 257 7.61 8.24 7.07
C VAL A 257 8.68 7.53 6.22
N ILE A 258 9.26 6.42 6.71
CA ILE A 258 10.22 5.62 5.96
C ILE A 258 9.57 5.05 4.69
N LEU A 259 8.37 4.48 4.80
CA LEU A 259 7.63 3.92 3.67
C LEU A 259 7.20 5.00 2.68
N PHE A 260 6.79 6.16 3.17
CA PHE A 260 6.51 7.34 2.35
C PHE A 260 7.77 7.78 1.57
N GLY A 261 8.94 7.82 2.23
CA GLY A 261 10.22 8.12 1.58
C GLY A 261 10.55 7.14 0.45
N LEU A 262 10.28 5.84 0.67
CA LEU A 262 10.44 4.80 -0.36
C LEU A 262 9.48 5.02 -1.54
N ALA A 263 8.21 5.31 -1.29
CA ALA A 263 7.23 5.61 -2.32
C ALA A 263 7.62 6.86 -3.14
N LEU A 264 8.13 7.90 -2.48
CA LEU A 264 8.65 9.09 -3.15
C LEU A 264 9.86 8.76 -4.03
N ALA A 265 10.78 7.92 -3.54
CA ALA A 265 11.94 7.47 -4.29
C ALA A 265 11.53 6.66 -5.54
N ARG A 266 10.56 5.74 -5.39
CA ARG A 266 9.95 4.97 -6.50
C ARG A 266 9.46 5.91 -7.60
N GLU A 267 8.66 6.91 -7.26
CA GLU A 267 8.05 7.82 -8.23
C GLU A 267 9.07 8.73 -8.90
N MET A 268 10.08 9.19 -8.15
CA MET A 268 11.19 9.94 -8.72
C MET A 268 11.98 9.10 -9.73
N LEU A 269 12.22 7.83 -9.40
CA LEU A 269 12.94 6.90 -10.27
C LEU A 269 12.13 6.58 -11.52
N SER A 270 10.87 6.17 -11.38
CA SER A 270 10.00 5.84 -12.51
C SER A 270 9.80 7.04 -13.44
N GLY A 271 9.59 8.24 -12.90
CA GLY A 271 9.46 9.48 -13.67
C GLY A 271 10.75 9.92 -14.37
N ARG A 272 11.93 9.55 -13.84
CA ARG A 272 13.22 9.76 -14.54
C ARG A 272 13.39 8.78 -15.70
N LEU A 273 13.06 7.51 -15.50
CA LEU A 273 13.17 6.48 -16.55
C LEU A 273 12.20 6.75 -17.70
N LYS A 274 10.93 7.10 -17.42
CA LYS A 274 9.95 7.46 -18.45
C LYS A 274 10.40 8.65 -19.30
N ARG A 275 10.93 9.71 -18.67
CA ARG A 275 11.47 10.88 -19.40
C ARG A 275 12.67 10.54 -20.29
N ARG A 276 13.59 9.70 -19.80
CA ARG A 276 14.72 9.23 -20.61
C ARG A 276 14.25 8.42 -21.84
N SER A 277 13.31 7.50 -21.65
CA SER A 277 12.74 6.71 -22.75
C SER A 277 12.08 7.58 -23.81
N LEU A 278 11.31 8.61 -23.40
CA LEU A 278 10.69 9.57 -24.32
C LEU A 278 11.74 10.38 -25.09
N SER A 279 12.78 10.87 -24.40
CA SER A 279 13.85 11.63 -25.06
C SER A 279 14.58 10.80 -26.12
N VAL A 280 14.81 9.51 -25.86
CA VAL A 280 15.44 8.59 -26.83
C VAL A 280 14.51 8.36 -28.03
N LYS A 281 13.21 8.12 -27.79
CA LYS A 281 12.23 7.92 -28.88
C LYS A 281 12.11 9.14 -29.80
N VAL A 282 12.05 10.34 -29.23
CA VAL A 282 12.00 11.59 -29.99
C VAL A 282 13.29 11.79 -30.80
N GLY A 283 14.46 11.49 -30.22
CA GLY A 283 15.74 11.56 -30.94
C GLY A 283 15.75 10.65 -32.17
N VAL A 284 15.38 9.37 -32.01
CA VAL A 284 15.31 8.40 -33.11
C VAL A 284 14.34 8.85 -34.21
N GLN A 285 13.16 9.38 -33.84
CA GLN A 285 12.17 9.84 -34.81
C GLN A 285 12.63 11.09 -35.59
N MET A 286 13.41 11.97 -34.97
CA MET A 286 13.99 13.13 -35.63
C MET A 286 15.11 12.75 -36.58
N ASP A 287 15.95 11.78 -36.20
CA ASP A 287 17.01 11.25 -37.06
C ASP A 287 16.40 10.57 -38.31
N GLN A 288 15.36 9.74 -38.13
CA GLN A 288 14.63 9.10 -39.24
C GLN A 288 14.01 10.12 -40.21
N ARG A 289 13.34 11.15 -39.69
CA ARG A 289 12.76 12.20 -40.54
C ARG A 289 13.84 12.95 -41.34
N ARG A 290 15.00 13.21 -40.72
CA ARG A 290 16.12 13.87 -41.38
C ARG A 290 16.72 13.02 -42.50
N GLU A 291 16.80 11.70 -42.31
CA GLU A 291 17.23 10.78 -43.36
C GLU A 291 16.23 10.73 -44.53
N GLU A 292 14.93 10.75 -44.25
CA GLU A 292 13.88 10.81 -45.28
C GLU A 292 13.90 12.13 -46.09
N GLU A 293 14.19 13.26 -45.46
CA GLU A 293 14.31 14.57 -46.14
C GLU A 293 15.56 14.70 -47.02
N LEU A 294 16.57 13.85 -46.81
CA LEU A 294 17.83 13.85 -47.57
C LEU A 294 17.85 12.83 -48.73
N ALA A 295 16.86 11.94 -48.80
CA ALA A 295 16.70 10.90 -49.83
C ALA A 295 15.80 11.37 -50.98
#